data_AF-A0A6L4B1N2-F1
#
_entry.id   AF-A0A6L4B1N2-F1
#
_cell.length_a   1.000
_cell.length_b   1.000
_cell.length_c   1.000
_cell.angle_alpha   90.00
_cell.angle_beta   90.00
_cell.angle_gamma   90.00
#
_symmetry.space_group_name_H-M   'P 1'
#
loop_
_entity.id
_entity.type
_entity.pdbx_description
1 polymer ?
#
loop_
_entity_poly.entity_id
_entity_poly.type
_entity_poly.pdbx_seq_one_letter_code
_entity_poly.pdbx_strand_id
1 'polypeptide(L)'
;MISLSPSQQERLLIVKSLLLKAQEQVQDSGRWAEAFILLHLHDALELFLAVVAEHLGLRIARDDGYEKLVEKIDKSKADTGTNLPYVTQLGRLNRARVSFKHAGLAPQRHEVLTWLANVESFLEEVSRTHLNLAISSVSIASFIRHPRLGRLARRAEEALERAAFADAALFSAQAITLALALAKSMRSRVPLGVLEMRLGPQAELAKAIIETSEELDQVVDLLSFGISFFDLRRFRILTPHVDLSDAMTFWASWDRDPQEVTVDEARFCVEFAIRTVDHLEHLGLVAPGSPRDRSRSEPRTVKHEGLMYVYPGRDDEIIREVRPGESLWVVKGSLRDGFVTVLEDSELGYVEESLLAPIEASPARDAQ
;
A
#
# COMPACT_ATOMS: atom_id res chain seq x y z
N MET A 1 18.06 5.84 23.18
CA MET A 1 17.72 4.99 22.02
C MET A 1 17.61 5.89 20.81
N ILE A 2 18.37 5.59 19.75
CA ILE A 2 18.33 6.35 18.50
C ILE A 2 17.11 5.85 17.73
N SER A 3 16.19 6.73 17.34
CA SER A 3 15.09 6.36 16.44
C SER A 3 15.60 6.26 15.00
N LEU A 4 15.02 5.38 14.20
CA LEU A 4 15.33 5.29 12.77
C LEU A 4 15.05 6.62 12.06
N SER A 5 15.93 7.04 11.17
CA SER A 5 15.68 8.19 10.31
C SER A 5 14.65 7.86 9.23
N PRO A 6 13.93 8.85 8.64
CA PRO A 6 12.98 8.59 7.56
C PRO A 6 13.59 7.82 6.37
N SER A 7 14.83 8.13 6.01
CA SER A 7 15.56 7.41 4.95
C SER A 7 15.91 5.96 5.32
N GLN A 8 16.13 5.67 6.61
CA GLN A 8 16.34 4.29 7.07
C GLN A 8 15.02 3.50 7.04
N GLN A 9 13.92 4.12 7.45
CA GLN A 9 12.58 3.51 7.38
C GLN A 9 12.20 3.16 5.94
N GLU A 10 12.39 4.10 5.00
CA GLU A 10 12.15 3.87 3.57
C GLU A 10 12.98 2.69 3.03
N ARG A 11 14.26 2.60 3.39
CA ARG A 11 15.09 1.47 2.96
C ARG A 11 14.70 0.15 3.60
N LEU A 12 14.25 0.13 4.86
CA LEU A 12 13.71 -1.11 5.46
C LEU A 12 12.43 -1.57 4.78
N LEU A 13 11.60 -0.63 4.33
CA LEU A 13 10.42 -0.96 3.55
C LEU A 13 10.81 -1.56 2.19
N ILE A 14 11.84 -1.02 1.52
CA ILE A 14 12.40 -1.62 0.29
C ILE A 14 12.92 -3.04 0.57
N VAL A 15 13.66 -3.24 1.67
CA VAL A 15 14.12 -4.57 2.10
C VAL A 15 12.95 -5.54 2.23
N LYS A 16 11.86 -5.14 2.91
CA LYS A 16 10.67 -5.98 3.07
C LYS A 16 10.00 -6.29 1.72
N SER A 17 9.90 -5.30 0.84
CA SER A 17 9.34 -5.49 -0.52
C SER A 17 10.15 -6.48 -1.36
N LEU A 18 11.49 -6.37 -1.35
CA LEU A 18 12.37 -7.33 -2.03
C LEU A 18 12.22 -8.75 -1.48
N LEU A 19 12.07 -8.89 -0.16
CA LEU A 19 11.85 -10.19 0.47
C LEU A 19 10.52 -10.82 0.06
N LEU A 20 9.42 -10.04 0.10
CA LEU A 20 8.13 -10.53 -0.40
C LEU A 20 8.20 -10.93 -1.87
N LYS A 21 8.93 -10.15 -2.70
CA LYS A 21 9.07 -10.49 -4.11
C LYS A 21 9.82 -11.80 -4.33
N ALA A 22 10.85 -12.05 -3.54
CA ALA A 22 11.57 -13.31 -3.53
C ALA A 22 10.66 -14.49 -3.13
N GLN A 23 9.78 -14.31 -2.14
CA GLN A 23 8.81 -15.33 -1.72
C GLN A 23 7.77 -15.63 -2.82
N GLU A 24 7.23 -14.61 -3.48
CA GLU A 24 6.28 -14.78 -4.59
C GLU A 24 6.88 -15.61 -5.72
N GLN A 25 8.11 -15.28 -6.10
CA GLN A 25 8.84 -15.95 -7.18
C GLN A 25 9.12 -17.43 -6.90
N VAL A 26 8.99 -17.89 -5.66
CA VAL A 26 9.05 -19.33 -5.35
C VAL A 26 7.96 -20.08 -6.11
N GLN A 27 6.79 -19.50 -6.33
CA GLN A 27 5.70 -20.15 -7.06
C GLN A 27 5.88 -20.10 -8.59
N ASP A 28 6.82 -19.29 -9.08
CA ASP A 28 7.10 -19.21 -10.51
C ASP A 28 7.85 -20.45 -11.00
N SER A 29 7.38 -21.00 -12.13
CA SER A 29 8.03 -22.13 -12.83
C SER A 29 8.95 -21.67 -13.96
N GLY A 30 9.39 -20.41 -13.94
CA GLY A 30 10.23 -19.82 -14.98
C GLY A 30 11.65 -20.37 -14.95
N ARG A 31 12.28 -20.51 -16.13
CA ARG A 31 13.67 -21.00 -16.28
C ARG A 31 14.73 -20.24 -15.46
N TRP A 32 14.41 -19.01 -15.06
CA TRP A 32 15.31 -18.12 -14.32
C TRP A 32 14.76 -17.70 -12.95
N ALA A 33 13.68 -18.33 -12.48
CA ALA A 33 13.03 -17.97 -11.22
C ALA A 33 14.03 -18.02 -10.06
N GLU A 34 14.80 -19.10 -9.94
CA GLU A 34 15.81 -19.29 -8.90
C GLU A 34 16.89 -18.20 -8.90
N ALA A 35 17.30 -17.76 -10.10
CA ALA A 35 18.29 -16.69 -10.23
C ALA A 35 17.73 -15.33 -9.81
N PHE A 36 16.47 -15.03 -10.14
CA PHE A 36 15.83 -13.80 -9.69
C PHE A 36 15.62 -13.78 -8.19
N ILE A 37 15.19 -14.88 -7.58
CA ILE A 37 15.07 -14.98 -6.12
C ILE A 37 16.42 -14.71 -5.47
N LEU A 38 17.51 -15.33 -5.96
CA LEU A 38 18.87 -15.09 -5.47
C LEU A 38 19.28 -13.60 -5.53
N LEU A 39 18.94 -12.90 -6.61
CA LEU A 39 19.24 -11.48 -6.75
C LEU A 39 18.46 -10.62 -5.74
N HIS A 40 17.14 -10.83 -5.63
CA HIS A 40 16.30 -10.09 -4.66
C HIS A 40 16.76 -10.32 -3.22
N LEU A 41 17.09 -11.56 -2.86
CA LEU A 41 17.61 -11.88 -1.53
C LEU A 41 18.95 -11.20 -1.24
N HIS A 42 19.86 -11.17 -2.21
CA HIS A 42 21.16 -10.51 -2.05
C HIS A 42 21.00 -8.99 -1.90
N ASP A 43 20.18 -8.37 -2.76
CA ASP A 43 19.94 -6.93 -2.73
C ASP A 43 19.23 -6.51 -1.42
N ALA A 44 18.26 -7.30 -0.94
CA ALA A 44 17.60 -7.08 0.35
C ALA A 44 18.59 -7.15 1.52
N LEU A 45 19.47 -8.15 1.51
CA LEU A 45 20.47 -8.36 2.56
C LEU A 45 21.50 -7.23 2.60
N GLU A 46 22.04 -6.83 1.45
CA GLU A 46 23.06 -5.78 1.38
C GLU A 46 22.48 -4.42 1.79
N LEU A 47 21.27 -4.09 1.33
CA LEU A 47 20.57 -2.87 1.72
C LEU A 47 20.26 -2.84 3.23
N PHE A 48 19.82 -3.97 3.79
CA PHE A 48 19.55 -4.08 5.22
C PHE A 48 20.81 -3.89 6.07
N LEU A 49 21.92 -4.54 5.69
CA LEU A 49 23.20 -4.38 6.37
C LEU A 49 23.68 -2.92 6.33
N ALA A 50 23.47 -2.21 5.22
CA ALA A 50 23.77 -0.79 5.13
C ALA A 50 22.93 0.04 6.11
N VAL A 51 21.62 -0.24 6.23
CA VAL A 51 20.75 0.42 7.22
C VAL A 51 21.24 0.17 8.65
N VAL A 52 21.58 -1.08 8.98
CA VAL A 52 22.10 -1.45 10.31
C VAL A 52 23.40 -0.74 10.62
N ALA A 53 24.37 -0.78 9.69
CA ALA A 53 25.66 -0.12 9.88
C ALA A 53 25.51 1.40 10.07
N GLU A 54 24.63 2.05 9.31
CA GLU A 54 24.35 3.49 9.52
C GLU A 54 23.65 3.77 10.84
N HIS A 55 22.72 2.90 11.28
CA HIS A 55 22.03 3.06 12.56
C HIS A 55 23.00 2.98 13.74
N LEU A 56 24.03 2.13 13.63
CA LEU A 56 25.14 2.02 14.57
C LEU A 56 26.16 3.17 14.43
N GLY A 57 25.90 4.18 13.59
CA GLY A 57 26.79 5.32 13.37
C GLY A 57 28.09 4.97 12.63
N LEU A 58 28.14 3.82 11.94
CA LEU A 58 29.33 3.39 11.21
C LEU A 58 29.46 4.15 9.89
N ARG A 59 30.70 4.51 9.55
CA ARG A 59 31.00 5.17 8.28
C ARG A 59 31.00 4.16 7.14
N ILE A 60 30.02 4.26 6.24
CA ILE A 60 29.91 3.45 5.02
C ILE A 60 30.49 4.22 3.84
N ALA A 61 31.36 3.58 3.07
CA ALA A 61 31.89 4.07 1.81
C ALA A 61 31.03 3.56 0.64
N ARG A 62 31.09 4.24 -0.50
CA ARG A 62 30.27 3.91 -1.68
C ARG A 62 30.54 2.51 -2.24
N ASP A 63 31.73 1.97 -2.02
CA ASP A 63 32.21 0.67 -2.47
C ASP A 63 32.19 -0.40 -1.35
N ASP A 64 31.49 -0.14 -0.26
CA ASP A 64 31.26 -1.12 0.79
C ASP A 64 30.14 -2.07 0.40
N GLY A 65 30.51 -3.19 -0.21
CA GLY A 65 29.60 -4.31 -0.44
C GLY A 65 29.41 -5.19 0.80
N TYR A 66 28.62 -6.25 0.64
CA TYR A 66 28.27 -7.23 1.67
C TYR A 66 29.40 -7.59 2.67
N GLU A 67 30.56 -8.04 2.20
CA GLU A 67 31.64 -8.53 3.07
C GLU A 67 32.19 -7.44 4.01
N LYS A 68 32.36 -6.22 3.48
CA LYS A 68 32.86 -5.08 4.25
C LYS A 68 31.81 -4.60 5.25
N LEU A 69 30.53 -4.65 4.91
CA LEU A 69 29.43 -4.28 5.82
C LEU A 69 29.39 -5.24 7.01
N VAL A 70 29.43 -6.55 6.76
CA VAL A 70 29.49 -7.59 7.82
C VAL A 70 30.70 -7.36 8.71
N GLU A 71 31.88 -7.17 8.14
CA GLU A 71 33.12 -6.93 8.91
C GLU A 71 33.02 -5.67 9.79
N LYS A 72 32.43 -4.59 9.28
CA LYS A 72 32.26 -3.34 10.04
C LYS A 72 31.31 -3.51 11.22
N ILE A 73 30.18 -4.19 11.01
CA ILE A 73 29.18 -4.44 12.06
C ILE A 73 29.76 -5.40 13.11
N ASP A 74 30.42 -6.48 12.71
CA ASP A 74 31.06 -7.42 13.64
C ASP A 74 32.19 -6.77 14.46
N LYS A 75 32.88 -5.77 13.91
CA LYS A 75 33.90 -5.00 14.64
C LYS A 75 33.31 -3.98 15.60
N SER A 76 32.09 -3.50 15.37
CA SER A 76 31.43 -2.51 16.22
C SER A 76 30.81 -3.11 17.49
N LYS A 77 31.43 -4.16 18.06
CA LYS A 77 30.97 -4.97 19.24
C LYS A 77 30.56 -4.18 20.49
N ALA A 78 30.73 -2.86 20.47
CA ALA A 78 30.46 -1.95 21.57
C ALA A 78 28.99 -1.99 22.05
N ASP A 79 28.02 -2.29 21.18
CA ASP A 79 26.60 -2.11 21.55
C ASP A 79 25.81 -3.40 21.82
N THR A 80 26.17 -4.57 21.25
CA THR A 80 25.37 -5.81 21.41
C THR A 80 26.15 -7.01 21.94
N GLY A 81 27.48 -7.01 21.91
CA GLY A 81 28.31 -8.12 22.42
C GLY A 81 28.24 -9.44 21.64
N THR A 82 27.41 -9.53 20.60
CA THR A 82 27.22 -10.74 19.76
C THR A 82 27.64 -10.48 18.32
N ASN A 83 28.32 -11.45 17.70
CA ASN A 83 28.60 -11.41 16.26
C ASN A 83 27.29 -11.58 15.46
N LEU A 84 27.30 -11.13 14.21
CA LEU A 84 26.17 -11.35 13.30
C LEU A 84 25.90 -12.86 13.13
N PRO A 85 24.63 -13.29 13.22
CA PRO A 85 24.26 -14.68 12.99
C PRO A 85 24.31 -15.00 11.48
N TYR A 86 24.28 -16.29 11.12
CA TYR A 86 24.18 -16.78 9.74
C TYR A 86 25.27 -16.34 8.74
N VAL A 87 26.35 -15.69 9.16
CA VAL A 87 27.40 -15.13 8.26
C VAL A 87 27.94 -16.17 7.27
N THR A 88 28.12 -17.43 7.71
CA THR A 88 28.61 -18.51 6.84
C THR A 88 27.60 -18.87 5.74
N GLN A 89 26.32 -18.96 6.10
CA GLN A 89 25.21 -19.29 5.21
C GLN A 89 25.01 -18.18 4.18
N LEU A 90 25.00 -16.92 4.64
CA LEU A 90 24.85 -15.74 3.80
C LEU A 90 26.08 -15.51 2.90
N GLY A 91 27.28 -15.90 3.34
CA GLY A 91 28.47 -15.95 2.49
C GLY A 91 28.38 -16.99 1.34
N ARG A 92 27.56 -18.04 1.48
CA ARG A 92 27.26 -18.96 0.36
C ARG A 92 26.33 -18.31 -0.65
N LEU A 93 25.30 -17.59 -0.19
CA LEU A 93 24.41 -16.79 -1.05
C LEU A 93 25.22 -15.76 -1.85
N ASN A 94 26.12 -14.99 -1.21
CA ASN A 94 26.96 -14.01 -1.90
C ASN A 94 27.82 -14.65 -3.01
N ARG A 95 28.46 -15.79 -2.72
CA ARG A 95 29.25 -16.53 -3.71
C ARG A 95 28.40 -17.03 -4.88
N ALA A 96 27.22 -17.58 -4.60
CA ALA A 96 26.30 -18.01 -5.64
C ALA A 96 25.87 -16.84 -6.54
N ARG A 97 25.59 -15.66 -5.95
CA ARG A 97 25.27 -14.44 -6.70
C ARG A 97 26.43 -14.00 -7.58
N VAL A 98 27.66 -14.02 -7.07
CA VAL A 98 28.88 -13.72 -7.86
C VAL A 98 29.03 -14.71 -9.01
N SER A 99 28.90 -16.02 -8.75
CA SER A 99 28.95 -17.06 -9.78
C SER A 99 27.88 -16.88 -10.86
N PHE A 100 26.65 -16.53 -10.48
CA PHE A 100 25.59 -16.23 -11.43
C PHE A 100 25.94 -15.02 -12.30
N LYS A 101 26.37 -13.89 -11.71
CA LYS A 101 26.66 -12.67 -12.47
C LYS A 101 27.87 -12.78 -13.41
N HIS A 102 28.91 -13.53 -13.03
CA HIS A 102 30.15 -13.61 -13.81
C HIS A 102 30.24 -14.85 -14.70
N ALA A 103 29.60 -15.96 -14.31
CA ALA A 103 29.69 -17.24 -15.02
C ALA A 103 28.32 -17.75 -15.53
N GLY A 104 27.21 -17.04 -15.26
CA GLY A 104 25.87 -17.47 -15.69
C GLY A 104 25.36 -18.73 -14.98
N LEU A 105 25.98 -19.11 -13.86
CA LEU A 105 25.63 -20.31 -13.11
C LEU A 105 24.41 -20.05 -12.21
N ALA A 106 23.24 -20.49 -12.66
CA ALA A 106 22.01 -20.38 -11.87
C ALA A 106 22.04 -21.35 -10.67
N PRO A 107 21.54 -20.93 -9.50
CA PRO A 107 21.49 -21.78 -8.32
C PRO A 107 20.40 -22.85 -8.46
N GLN A 108 20.48 -23.90 -7.64
CA GLN A 108 19.42 -24.90 -7.57
C GLN A 108 18.29 -24.44 -6.66
N ARG A 109 17.06 -24.88 -6.97
CA ARG A 109 15.85 -24.50 -6.22
C ARG A 109 15.96 -24.75 -4.72
N HIS A 110 16.50 -25.89 -4.31
CA HIS A 110 16.64 -26.23 -2.89
C HIS A 110 17.64 -25.31 -2.16
N GLU A 111 18.68 -24.82 -2.86
CA GLU A 111 19.64 -23.86 -2.30
C GLU A 111 18.97 -22.51 -2.06
N VAL A 112 18.20 -22.05 -3.04
CA VAL A 112 17.48 -20.78 -2.97
C VAL A 112 16.44 -20.77 -1.85
N LEU A 113 15.66 -21.85 -1.70
CA LEU A 113 14.70 -21.97 -0.59
C LEU A 113 15.40 -21.97 0.77
N THR A 114 16.57 -22.61 0.86
CA THR A 114 17.40 -22.58 2.06
C THR A 114 17.91 -21.16 2.35
N TRP A 115 18.34 -20.43 1.33
CA TRP A 115 18.78 -19.04 1.48
C TRP A 115 17.65 -18.10 1.85
N LEU A 116 16.45 -18.27 1.28
CA LEU A 116 15.26 -17.50 1.65
C LEU A 116 14.99 -17.61 3.15
N ALA A 117 14.89 -18.82 3.68
CA ALA A 117 14.66 -19.05 5.11
C ALA A 117 15.78 -18.47 6.00
N ASN A 118 17.04 -18.58 5.56
CA ASN A 118 18.19 -18.01 6.29
C ASN A 118 18.15 -16.47 6.28
N VAL A 119 17.81 -15.84 5.16
CA VAL A 119 17.71 -14.37 5.05
C VAL A 119 16.55 -13.86 5.91
N GLU A 120 15.37 -14.50 5.87
CA GLU A 120 14.24 -14.14 6.74
C GLU A 120 14.63 -14.18 8.22
N SER A 121 15.23 -15.29 8.64
CA SER A 121 15.67 -15.48 10.03
C SER A 121 16.73 -14.45 10.44
N PHE A 122 17.69 -14.17 9.54
CA PHE A 122 18.71 -13.16 9.76
C PHE A 122 18.13 -11.75 9.91
N LEU A 123 17.26 -11.34 8.98
CA LEU A 123 16.65 -10.01 9.01
C LEU A 123 15.84 -9.81 10.29
N GLU A 124 15.06 -10.80 10.69
CA GLU A 124 14.24 -10.72 11.91
C GLU A 124 15.11 -10.65 13.18
N GLU A 125 16.13 -11.51 13.31
CA GLU A 125 17.01 -11.54 14.48
C GLU A 125 17.86 -10.28 14.61
N VAL A 126 18.48 -9.84 13.51
CA VAL A 126 19.36 -8.66 13.51
C VAL A 126 18.56 -7.37 13.64
N SER A 127 17.36 -7.29 13.04
CA SER A 127 16.50 -6.11 13.19
C SER A 127 16.05 -5.93 14.65
N ARG A 128 15.67 -7.02 15.33
CA ARG A 128 15.33 -6.95 16.77
C ARG A 128 16.52 -6.53 17.61
N THR A 129 17.69 -7.11 17.34
CA THR A 129 18.90 -6.89 18.14
C THR A 129 19.49 -5.49 17.95
N HIS A 130 19.54 -4.99 16.71
CA HIS A 130 20.25 -3.76 16.39
C HIS A 130 19.33 -2.55 16.14
N LEU A 131 18.08 -2.77 15.70
CA LEU A 131 17.13 -1.69 15.37
C LEU A 131 15.96 -1.62 16.37
N ASN A 132 15.87 -2.58 17.30
CA ASN A 132 14.76 -2.74 18.23
C ASN A 132 13.39 -2.75 17.51
N LEU A 133 13.34 -3.42 16.36
CA LEU A 133 12.19 -3.48 15.46
C LEU A 133 12.08 -4.89 14.88
N ALA A 134 10.87 -5.45 14.78
CA ALA A 134 10.65 -6.67 14.01
C ALA A 134 10.55 -6.32 12.51
N ILE A 135 11.28 -7.01 11.62
CA ILE A 135 11.13 -6.71 10.19
C ILE A 135 9.71 -7.05 9.72
N SER A 136 9.10 -8.06 10.35
CA SER A 136 7.69 -8.41 10.11
C SER A 136 6.72 -7.25 10.40
N SER A 137 7.01 -6.41 11.41
CA SER A 137 6.13 -5.29 11.81
C SER A 137 6.29 -4.03 10.94
N VAL A 138 7.18 -4.04 9.95
CA VAL A 138 7.34 -2.92 9.01
C VAL A 138 6.13 -2.91 8.05
N SER A 139 5.17 -2.03 8.26
CA SER A 139 3.94 -1.93 7.44
C SER A 139 4.27 -1.51 6.00
N ILE A 140 3.92 -2.31 4.99
CA ILE A 140 4.13 -1.91 3.58
C ILE A 140 3.09 -0.87 3.17
N ALA A 141 1.95 -0.84 3.86
CA ALA A 141 0.92 0.18 3.68
C ALA A 141 1.44 1.61 3.87
N SER A 142 2.59 1.82 4.53
CA SER A 142 3.21 3.15 4.63
C SER A 142 3.73 3.71 3.31
N PHE A 143 3.87 2.90 2.24
CA PHE A 143 4.20 3.41 0.90
C PHE A 143 3.00 4.06 0.19
N ILE A 144 1.78 3.70 0.60
CA ILE A 144 0.56 4.20 -0.02
C ILE A 144 0.37 5.66 0.40
N ARG A 145 0.53 6.57 -0.56
CA ARG A 145 0.48 8.02 -0.36
C ARG A 145 -0.95 8.53 -0.26
N HIS A 146 -1.89 7.87 -0.92
CA HIS A 146 -3.30 8.24 -0.89
C HIS A 146 -3.87 7.97 0.52
N PRO A 147 -4.36 9.01 1.24
CA PRO A 147 -4.70 8.90 2.66
C PRO A 147 -5.69 7.79 2.98
N ARG A 148 -6.84 7.69 2.29
CA ARG A 148 -7.82 6.62 2.56
C ARG A 148 -7.35 5.24 2.20
N LEU A 149 -6.66 5.07 1.07
CA LEU A 149 -6.12 3.78 0.70
C LEU A 149 -5.05 3.32 1.69
N GLY A 150 -4.19 4.23 2.15
CA GLY A 150 -3.22 3.96 3.20
C GLY A 150 -3.89 3.63 4.55
N ARG A 151 -4.99 4.30 4.90
CA ARG A 151 -5.80 3.94 6.08
C ARG A 151 -6.42 2.55 5.96
N LEU A 152 -7.06 2.23 4.83
CA LEU A 152 -7.68 0.91 4.60
C LEU A 152 -6.63 -0.20 4.64
N ALA A 153 -5.49 -0.01 3.99
CA ALA A 153 -4.37 -0.94 4.01
C ALA A 153 -3.82 -1.17 5.42
N ARG A 154 -3.61 -0.10 6.21
CA ARG A 154 -3.18 -0.23 7.62
C ARG A 154 -4.23 -0.96 8.48
N ARG A 155 -5.51 -0.63 8.32
CA ARG A 155 -6.59 -1.35 9.03
C ARG A 155 -6.61 -2.83 8.68
N ALA A 156 -6.31 -3.18 7.43
CA ALA A 156 -6.21 -4.55 6.97
C ALA A 156 -5.03 -5.29 7.64
N GLU A 157 -3.85 -4.67 7.72
CA GLU A 157 -2.69 -5.20 8.45
C GLU A 157 -2.98 -5.35 9.96
N GLU A 158 -3.53 -4.32 10.61
CA GLU A 158 -3.90 -4.35 12.04
C GLU A 158 -4.96 -5.41 12.36
N ALA A 159 -5.90 -5.65 11.45
CA ALA A 159 -6.90 -6.71 11.60
C ALA A 159 -6.24 -8.09 11.49
N LEU A 160 -5.29 -8.26 10.56
CA LEU A 160 -4.52 -9.50 10.42
C LEU A 160 -3.69 -9.79 11.67
N GLU A 161 -3.02 -8.79 12.24
CA GLU A 161 -2.24 -8.91 13.48
C GLU A 161 -3.11 -9.29 14.68
N ARG A 162 -4.34 -8.78 14.74
CA ARG A 162 -5.32 -9.11 15.80
C ARG A 162 -6.08 -10.42 15.56
N ALA A 163 -5.72 -11.19 14.54
CA ALA A 163 -6.42 -12.40 14.10
C ALA A 163 -7.90 -12.18 13.72
N ALA A 164 -8.29 -10.95 13.37
CA ALA A 164 -9.59 -10.61 12.82
C ALA A 164 -9.58 -10.80 11.30
N PHE A 165 -9.52 -12.07 10.86
CA PHE A 165 -9.26 -12.43 9.46
C PHE A 165 -10.35 -11.93 8.49
N ALA A 166 -11.61 -11.99 8.90
CA ALA A 166 -12.73 -11.44 8.12
C ALA A 166 -12.59 -9.94 7.89
N ASP A 167 -12.24 -9.18 8.94
CA ASP A 167 -12.03 -7.73 8.85
C ASP A 167 -10.83 -7.39 7.96
N ALA A 168 -9.75 -8.17 8.06
CA ALA A 168 -8.58 -8.01 7.19
C ALA A 168 -8.96 -8.18 5.71
N ALA A 169 -9.74 -9.22 5.38
CA ALA A 169 -10.26 -9.45 4.04
C ALA A 169 -11.21 -8.32 3.57
N LEU A 170 -12.09 -7.83 4.45
CA LEU A 170 -13.01 -6.72 4.18
C LEU A 170 -12.27 -5.42 3.87
N PHE A 171 -11.33 -4.99 4.73
CA PHE A 171 -10.56 -3.77 4.51
C PHE A 171 -9.69 -3.85 3.25
N SER A 172 -9.16 -5.03 2.96
CA SER A 172 -8.45 -5.30 1.70
C SER A 172 -9.36 -5.10 0.49
N ALA A 173 -10.59 -5.61 0.54
CA ALA A 173 -11.57 -5.48 -0.53
C ALA A 173 -11.98 -4.03 -0.77
N GLN A 174 -12.24 -3.29 0.32
CA GLN A 174 -12.51 -1.85 0.29
C GLN A 174 -11.35 -1.08 -0.37
N ALA A 175 -10.10 -1.40 -0.03
CA ALA A 175 -8.93 -0.76 -0.62
C ALA A 175 -8.85 -0.98 -2.13
N ILE A 176 -9.04 -2.21 -2.60
CA ILE A 176 -9.01 -2.52 -4.04
C ILE A 176 -10.18 -1.86 -4.78
N THR A 177 -11.41 -1.95 -4.24
CA THR A 177 -12.58 -1.32 -4.87
C THR A 177 -12.36 0.19 -5.03
N LEU A 178 -11.86 0.87 -3.99
CA LEU A 178 -11.56 2.29 -4.07
C LEU A 178 -10.45 2.59 -5.08
N ALA A 179 -9.35 1.83 -5.08
CA ALA A 179 -8.22 2.06 -5.98
C ALA A 179 -8.62 1.88 -7.46
N LEU A 180 -9.41 0.85 -7.77
CA LEU A 180 -9.91 0.62 -9.12
C LEU A 180 -10.91 1.70 -9.56
N ALA A 181 -11.79 2.16 -8.67
CA ALA A 181 -12.70 3.27 -8.96
C ALA A 181 -11.94 4.56 -9.29
N LEU A 182 -10.89 4.88 -8.51
CA LEU A 182 -10.02 6.03 -8.77
C LEU A 182 -9.27 5.89 -10.10
N ALA A 183 -8.70 4.71 -10.38
CA ALA A 183 -8.01 4.44 -11.65
C ALA A 183 -8.95 4.57 -12.87
N LYS A 184 -10.19 4.07 -12.76
CA LYS A 184 -11.22 4.18 -13.81
C LYS A 184 -11.58 5.65 -14.07
N SER A 185 -11.72 6.46 -13.02
CA SER A 185 -12.03 7.90 -13.14
C SER A 185 -10.95 8.69 -13.90
N MET A 186 -9.69 8.23 -13.87
CA MET A 186 -8.59 8.82 -14.61
C MET A 186 -8.59 8.41 -16.09
N ARG A 187 -9.09 7.22 -16.43
CA ARG A 187 -9.18 6.68 -17.80
C ARG A 187 -10.40 7.21 -18.58
N SER A 188 -11.52 7.51 -17.92
CA SER A 188 -12.71 8.13 -18.55
C SER A 188 -12.49 9.56 -19.11
N ARG A 189 -11.24 10.01 -19.17
CA ARG A 189 -10.78 11.16 -19.97
C ARG A 189 -10.70 10.91 -21.48
N VAL A 190 -11.13 9.74 -21.98
CA VAL A 190 -11.48 9.52 -23.39
C VAL A 190 -12.98 9.22 -23.46
N PRO A 191 -13.83 10.12 -23.98
CA PRO A 191 -15.27 9.95 -23.89
C PRO A 191 -15.78 8.91 -24.90
N LEU A 192 -16.42 7.84 -24.39
CA LEU A 192 -17.24 6.91 -25.18
C LEU A 192 -18.53 7.56 -25.74
N GLY A 193 -18.87 8.78 -25.30
CA GLY A 193 -20.08 9.52 -25.70
C GLY A 193 -20.18 9.88 -27.19
N VAL A 194 -19.19 9.53 -28.01
CA VAL A 194 -19.27 9.64 -29.48
C VAL A 194 -20.07 8.48 -30.09
N LEU A 195 -20.25 7.35 -29.39
CA LEU A 195 -20.98 6.18 -29.92
C LEU A 195 -22.50 6.23 -29.64
N GLU A 196 -22.94 6.80 -28.53
CA GLU A 196 -24.37 6.76 -28.13
C GLU A 196 -25.29 7.58 -29.05
N MET A 197 -24.77 8.62 -29.70
CA MET A 197 -25.58 9.50 -30.56
C MET A 197 -25.99 8.88 -31.92
N ARG A 198 -25.62 7.63 -32.22
CA ARG A 198 -25.77 7.05 -33.57
C ARG A 198 -26.62 5.78 -33.73
N LEU A 199 -27.03 5.08 -32.67
CA LEU A 199 -27.44 3.66 -32.81
C LEU A 199 -28.93 3.31 -32.63
N GLY A 200 -29.79 4.23 -32.20
CA GLY A 200 -31.26 4.01 -32.22
C GLY A 200 -31.69 2.67 -31.57
N PRO A 201 -32.63 1.90 -32.15
CA PRO A 201 -33.23 0.69 -31.54
C PRO A 201 -32.25 -0.46 -31.22
N GLN A 202 -30.97 -0.35 -31.59
CA GLN A 202 -29.93 -1.30 -31.22
C GLN A 202 -29.36 -1.07 -29.82
N ALA A 203 -29.90 -0.10 -29.06
CA ALA A 203 -29.46 0.22 -27.70
C ALA A 203 -29.50 -0.96 -26.72
N GLU A 204 -30.42 -1.91 -26.88
CA GLU A 204 -30.50 -3.12 -26.04
C GLU A 204 -29.39 -4.13 -26.36
N LEU A 205 -29.05 -4.30 -27.65
CA LEU A 205 -27.90 -5.12 -28.07
C LEU A 205 -26.58 -4.43 -27.72
N ALA A 206 -26.52 -3.10 -27.86
CA ALA A 206 -25.39 -2.31 -27.42
C ALA A 206 -25.24 -2.38 -25.90
N LYS A 207 -26.32 -2.36 -25.10
CA LYS A 207 -26.29 -2.61 -23.66
C LYS A 207 -25.77 -3.99 -23.32
N ALA A 208 -26.27 -5.05 -23.95
CA ALA A 208 -25.79 -6.41 -23.70
C ALA A 208 -24.31 -6.59 -24.12
N ILE A 209 -23.89 -5.94 -25.21
CA ILE A 209 -22.48 -5.89 -25.63
C ILE A 209 -21.65 -5.03 -24.67
N ILE A 210 -22.19 -3.93 -24.14
CA ILE A 210 -21.53 -3.06 -23.16
C ILE A 210 -21.43 -3.75 -21.81
N GLU A 211 -22.44 -4.49 -21.34
CA GLU A 211 -22.40 -5.26 -20.10
C GLU A 211 -21.39 -6.42 -20.20
N THR A 212 -21.36 -7.13 -21.33
CA THR A 212 -20.29 -8.11 -21.60
C THR A 212 -18.92 -7.44 -21.86
N SER A 213 -18.91 -6.20 -22.37
CA SER A 213 -17.72 -5.36 -22.51
C SER A 213 -17.25 -4.83 -21.16
N GLU A 214 -18.11 -4.58 -20.17
CA GLU A 214 -17.71 -3.98 -18.89
C GLU A 214 -16.90 -4.96 -18.04
N GLU A 215 -17.28 -6.24 -18.05
CA GLU A 215 -16.47 -7.30 -17.45
C GLU A 215 -15.17 -7.51 -18.22
N LEU A 216 -15.21 -7.48 -19.55
CA LEU A 216 -14.02 -7.57 -20.40
C LEU A 216 -13.12 -6.33 -20.28
N ASP A 217 -13.68 -5.15 -20.11
CA ASP A 217 -13.01 -3.86 -19.96
C ASP A 217 -12.35 -3.79 -18.59
N GLN A 218 -13.01 -4.30 -17.53
CA GLN A 218 -12.33 -4.51 -16.25
C GLN A 218 -11.15 -5.46 -16.41
N VAL A 219 -11.31 -6.60 -17.08
CA VAL A 219 -10.21 -7.54 -17.30
C VAL A 219 -9.09 -6.91 -18.14
N VAL A 220 -9.42 -6.14 -19.18
CA VAL A 220 -8.46 -5.42 -20.02
C VAL A 220 -7.79 -4.29 -19.22
N ASP A 221 -8.51 -3.57 -18.38
CA ASP A 221 -7.98 -2.54 -17.47
C ASP A 221 -6.94 -3.18 -16.54
N LEU A 222 -7.31 -4.26 -15.87
CA LEU A 222 -6.46 -4.98 -14.93
C LEU A 222 -5.20 -5.54 -15.60
N LEU A 223 -5.34 -6.14 -16.78
CA LEU A 223 -4.20 -6.60 -17.58
C LEU A 223 -3.34 -5.43 -18.06
N SER A 224 -3.94 -4.31 -18.47
CA SER A 224 -3.21 -3.10 -18.89
C SER A 224 -2.45 -2.46 -17.74
N PHE A 225 -2.91 -2.66 -16.51
CA PHE A 225 -2.20 -2.27 -15.29
C PHE A 225 -1.24 -3.35 -14.79
N GLY A 226 -1.10 -4.50 -15.46
CA GLY A 226 -0.19 -5.57 -15.04
C GLY A 226 -0.61 -6.30 -13.76
N ILE A 227 -1.89 -6.22 -13.38
CA ILE A 227 -2.45 -6.95 -12.24
C ILE A 227 -2.76 -8.39 -12.67
N SER A 228 -2.30 -9.38 -11.91
CA SER A 228 -2.57 -10.79 -12.17
C SER A 228 -4.06 -11.10 -12.09
N PHE A 229 -4.65 -11.54 -13.21
CA PHE A 229 -6.05 -11.94 -13.26
C PHE A 229 -6.36 -13.12 -12.31
N PHE A 230 -5.42 -14.07 -12.20
CA PHE A 230 -5.58 -15.22 -11.30
C PHE A 230 -5.60 -14.80 -9.83
N ASP A 231 -4.69 -13.91 -9.44
CA ASP A 231 -4.64 -13.41 -8.06
C ASP A 231 -5.89 -12.58 -7.75
N LEU A 232 -6.35 -11.74 -8.68
CA LEU A 232 -7.57 -10.97 -8.47
C LEU A 232 -8.80 -11.87 -8.37
N ARG A 233 -8.91 -12.91 -9.22
CA ARG A 233 -10.03 -13.84 -9.15
C ARG A 233 -10.02 -14.59 -7.81
N ARG A 234 -8.84 -15.05 -7.38
CA ARG A 234 -8.65 -15.65 -6.06
C ARG A 234 -9.06 -14.67 -4.96
N PHE A 235 -8.60 -13.42 -5.05
CA PHE A 235 -8.95 -12.37 -4.10
C PHE A 235 -10.46 -12.15 -4.01
N ARG A 236 -11.17 -12.05 -5.14
CA ARG A 236 -12.63 -11.89 -5.18
C ARG A 236 -13.39 -13.06 -4.56
N ILE A 237 -12.86 -14.29 -4.64
CA ILE A 237 -13.46 -15.47 -3.99
C ILE A 237 -13.24 -15.43 -2.47
N LEU A 238 -12.12 -14.86 -2.01
CA LEU A 238 -11.72 -14.82 -0.61
C LEU A 238 -12.25 -13.61 0.16
N THR A 239 -12.83 -12.64 -0.52
CA THR A 239 -13.26 -11.37 0.06
C THR A 239 -14.75 -11.14 -0.16
N PRO A 240 -15.40 -10.30 0.66
CA PRO A 240 -16.76 -9.90 0.39
C PRO A 240 -16.85 -9.13 -0.92
N HIS A 241 -18.01 -9.20 -1.56
CA HIS A 241 -18.35 -8.25 -2.61
C HIS A 241 -18.51 -6.87 -1.98
N VAL A 242 -17.70 -5.90 -2.42
CA VAL A 242 -17.72 -4.53 -1.93
C VAL A 242 -18.11 -3.58 -3.04
N ASP A 243 -19.25 -2.92 -2.85
CA ASP A 243 -19.73 -1.83 -3.68
C ASP A 243 -19.35 -0.47 -3.09
N LEU A 244 -19.13 0.50 -3.97
CA LEU A 244 -18.85 1.88 -3.62
C LEU A 244 -20.03 2.75 -4.07
N SER A 245 -20.66 3.45 -3.14
CA SER A 245 -21.73 4.40 -3.48
C SER A 245 -21.18 5.65 -4.14
N ASP A 246 -22.06 6.47 -4.75
CA ASP A 246 -21.69 7.80 -5.26
C ASP A 246 -21.15 8.73 -4.16
N ALA A 247 -21.55 8.49 -2.90
CA ALA A 247 -21.03 9.18 -1.73
C ALA A 247 -19.71 8.58 -1.22
N MET A 248 -19.10 7.66 -1.97
CA MET A 248 -17.87 6.96 -1.64
C MET A 248 -17.96 6.12 -0.35
N THR A 249 -19.16 5.69 0.06
CA THR A 249 -19.35 4.74 1.17
C THR A 249 -19.31 3.30 0.68
N PHE A 250 -18.82 2.39 1.52
CA PHE A 250 -18.73 0.97 1.20
C PHE A 250 -19.97 0.21 1.64
N TRP A 251 -20.44 -0.70 0.78
CA TRP A 251 -21.41 -1.73 1.13
C TRP A 251 -20.76 -3.08 0.88
N ALA A 252 -20.77 -3.95 1.87
CA ALA A 252 -20.14 -5.26 1.78
C ALA A 252 -21.16 -6.38 1.97
N SER A 253 -21.09 -7.39 1.11
CA SER A 253 -21.88 -8.62 1.24
C SER A 253 -20.97 -9.82 1.07
N TRP A 254 -21.20 -10.86 1.88
CA TRP A 254 -20.39 -12.07 1.86
C TRP A 254 -21.16 -13.22 1.20
N ASP A 255 -20.53 -13.89 0.25
CA ASP A 255 -21.06 -15.10 -0.37
C ASP A 255 -20.75 -16.37 0.45
N ARG A 256 -19.83 -16.27 1.41
CA ARG A 256 -19.42 -17.34 2.34
C ARG A 256 -19.46 -16.84 3.78
N ASP A 257 -19.41 -17.75 4.75
CA ASP A 257 -19.32 -17.35 6.15
C ASP A 257 -17.98 -16.62 6.41
N PRO A 258 -17.99 -15.36 6.90
CA PRO A 258 -16.77 -14.61 7.22
C PRO A 258 -15.85 -15.33 8.22
N GLN A 259 -16.40 -16.20 9.09
CA GLN A 259 -15.61 -16.92 10.08
C GLN A 259 -14.73 -18.02 9.49
N GLU A 260 -14.99 -18.45 8.26
CA GLU A 260 -14.20 -19.47 7.59
C GLU A 260 -12.93 -18.91 6.92
N VAL A 261 -12.71 -17.59 6.95
CA VAL A 261 -11.51 -16.98 6.39
C VAL A 261 -10.30 -17.39 7.24
N THR A 262 -9.39 -18.12 6.62
CA THR A 262 -8.16 -18.61 7.26
C THR A 262 -7.08 -17.53 7.32
N VAL A 263 -6.08 -17.73 8.17
CA VAL A 263 -4.92 -16.82 8.30
C VAL A 263 -4.17 -16.65 6.97
N ASP A 264 -4.00 -17.72 6.20
CA ASP A 264 -3.27 -17.69 4.93
C ASP A 264 -4.07 -16.96 3.84
N GLU A 265 -5.41 -17.12 3.83
CA GLU A 265 -6.31 -16.38 2.94
C GLU A 265 -6.31 -14.89 3.28
N ALA A 266 -6.44 -14.53 4.56
CA ALA A 266 -6.41 -13.14 5.00
C ALA A 266 -5.05 -12.48 4.69
N ARG A 267 -3.93 -13.18 4.95
CA ARG A 267 -2.59 -12.71 4.59
C ARG A 267 -2.48 -12.44 3.10
N PHE A 268 -2.90 -13.39 2.27
CA PHE A 268 -2.93 -13.20 0.82
C PHE A 268 -3.75 -11.97 0.42
N CYS A 269 -4.93 -11.77 1.00
CA CYS A 269 -5.78 -10.61 0.70
C CYS A 269 -5.11 -9.28 1.04
N VAL A 270 -4.51 -9.16 2.23
CA VAL A 270 -3.81 -7.94 2.67
C VAL A 270 -2.62 -7.63 1.76
N GLU A 271 -1.77 -8.63 1.51
CA GLU A 271 -0.59 -8.47 0.65
C GLU A 271 -0.99 -8.11 -0.78
N PHE A 272 -2.00 -8.79 -1.33
CA PHE A 272 -2.52 -8.51 -2.67
C PHE A 272 -3.07 -7.09 -2.79
N ALA A 273 -3.86 -6.63 -1.80
CA ALA A 273 -4.43 -5.28 -1.80
C ALA A 273 -3.35 -4.20 -1.72
N ILE A 274 -2.41 -4.32 -0.79
CA ILE A 274 -1.31 -3.35 -0.63
C ILE A 274 -0.49 -3.26 -1.91
N ARG A 275 -0.06 -4.39 -2.46
CA ARG A 275 0.73 -4.46 -3.69
C ARG A 275 0.00 -3.86 -4.88
N THR A 276 -1.30 -4.15 -5.01
CA THR A 276 -2.11 -3.63 -6.11
C THR A 276 -2.29 -2.12 -5.99
N VAL A 277 -2.60 -1.62 -4.80
CA VAL A 277 -2.74 -0.18 -4.55
C VAL A 277 -1.45 0.55 -4.84
N ASP A 278 -0.34 0.09 -4.27
CA ASP A 278 0.98 0.66 -4.46
C ASP A 278 1.37 0.72 -5.95
N HIS A 279 1.12 -0.37 -6.68
CA HIS A 279 1.38 -0.43 -8.11
C HIS A 279 0.55 0.58 -8.91
N LEU A 280 -0.74 0.74 -8.58
CA LEU A 280 -1.61 1.72 -9.22
C LEU A 280 -1.21 3.18 -8.90
N GLU A 281 -0.71 3.44 -7.69
CA GLU A 281 -0.12 4.75 -7.35
C GLU A 281 1.15 5.03 -8.15
N HIS A 282 2.04 4.04 -8.28
CA HIS A 282 3.27 4.15 -9.08
C HIS A 282 3.00 4.44 -10.56
N LEU A 283 1.91 3.88 -11.11
CA LEU A 283 1.44 4.20 -12.46
C LEU A 283 0.80 5.59 -12.57
N GLY A 284 0.62 6.30 -11.46
CA GLY A 284 -0.03 7.62 -11.41
C GLY A 284 -1.53 7.57 -11.67
N LEU A 285 -2.14 6.39 -11.62
CA LEU A 285 -3.59 6.18 -11.84
C LEU A 285 -4.39 6.51 -10.59
N VAL A 286 -3.74 6.40 -9.43
CA VAL A 286 -4.30 6.70 -8.12
C VAL A 286 -3.42 7.77 -7.52
N ALA A 287 -3.48 8.97 -8.09
CA ALA A 287 -2.83 10.13 -7.49
C ALA A 287 -3.74 10.67 -6.37
N PRO A 288 -3.21 11.12 -5.22
CA PRO A 288 -3.95 12.02 -4.34
C PRO A 288 -4.39 13.19 -5.22
N GLY A 289 -5.69 13.32 -5.43
CA GLY A 289 -6.20 14.15 -6.51
C GLY A 289 -5.65 15.58 -6.43
N SER A 290 -5.48 16.22 -7.58
CA SER A 290 -5.54 17.68 -7.58
C SER A 290 -7.02 18.07 -7.53
N PRO A 291 -7.45 18.88 -6.55
CA PRO A 291 -8.85 19.17 -6.32
C PRO A 291 -9.38 20.08 -7.45
N ARG A 292 -9.97 19.47 -8.48
CA ARG A 292 -10.58 20.19 -9.61
C ARG A 292 -11.92 20.85 -9.25
N ASP A 293 -12.53 20.47 -8.12
CA ASP A 293 -13.79 21.05 -7.66
C ASP A 293 -13.61 22.21 -6.66
N ARG A 294 -12.44 22.86 -6.63
CA ARG A 294 -12.25 24.06 -5.81
C ARG A 294 -13.15 25.23 -6.23
N SER A 295 -13.64 25.23 -7.47
CA SER A 295 -14.48 26.31 -7.98
C SER A 295 -15.82 26.43 -7.24
N ARG A 296 -16.28 25.35 -6.60
CA ARG A 296 -17.50 25.32 -5.79
C ARG A 296 -17.25 25.24 -4.29
N SER A 297 -15.98 25.23 -3.86
CA SER A 297 -15.64 25.05 -2.46
C SER A 297 -15.16 26.34 -1.80
N GLU A 298 -15.60 26.61 -0.57
CA GLU A 298 -15.12 27.72 0.26
C GLU A 298 -14.35 27.19 1.47
N PRO A 299 -13.15 27.72 1.74
CA PRO A 299 -12.37 27.26 2.88
C PRO A 299 -13.02 27.76 4.19
N ARG A 300 -13.17 26.87 5.16
CA ARG A 300 -13.68 27.12 6.51
C ARG A 300 -12.68 26.60 7.55
N THR A 301 -12.60 27.27 8.70
CA THR A 301 -11.73 26.85 9.79
C THR A 301 -12.50 25.99 10.79
N VAL A 302 -11.88 24.92 11.25
CA VAL A 302 -12.41 24.07 12.32
C VAL A 302 -12.26 24.78 13.67
N LYS A 303 -13.37 24.99 14.39
CA LYS A 303 -13.42 25.70 15.69
C LYS A 303 -13.02 24.81 16.86
N HIS A 304 -13.52 23.58 16.85
CA HIS A 304 -13.37 22.61 17.91
C HIS A 304 -13.01 21.26 17.31
N GLU A 305 -12.36 20.42 18.11
CA GLU A 305 -12.08 19.05 17.72
C GLU A 305 -13.39 18.32 17.40
N GLY A 306 -13.37 17.53 16.34
CA GLY A 306 -14.54 16.79 15.89
C GLY A 306 -14.18 15.68 14.94
N LEU A 307 -15.18 15.02 14.39
CA LEU A 307 -15.01 13.88 13.50
C LEU A 307 -15.43 14.25 12.08
N MET A 308 -14.61 13.82 11.13
CA MET A 308 -14.96 13.81 9.71
C MET A 308 -15.43 12.41 9.33
N TYR A 309 -16.60 12.34 8.74
CA TYR A 309 -17.26 11.10 8.36
C TYR A 309 -17.23 10.91 6.85
N VAL A 310 -17.23 9.67 6.37
CA VAL A 310 -17.51 9.40 4.94
C VAL A 310 -18.95 9.77 4.63
N TYR A 311 -19.87 9.52 5.56
CA TYR A 311 -21.28 9.87 5.45
C TYR A 311 -21.97 9.82 6.82
N PRO A 312 -22.79 10.81 7.20
CA PRO A 312 -23.45 10.85 8.50
C PRO A 312 -24.76 10.04 8.51
N GLY A 313 -25.00 9.27 9.58
CA GLY A 313 -26.32 8.75 9.96
C GLY A 313 -26.58 7.27 9.67
N ARG A 314 -25.65 6.54 9.05
CA ARG A 314 -25.64 5.06 8.96
C ARG A 314 -24.21 4.56 8.87
N ASP A 315 -23.81 3.77 9.86
CA ASP A 315 -22.47 3.16 9.98
C ASP A 315 -21.36 4.19 9.77
N ASP A 316 -21.31 5.18 10.67
CA ASP A 316 -20.45 6.37 10.62
C ASP A 316 -18.96 6.00 10.48
N GLU A 317 -18.51 5.74 9.25
CA GLU A 317 -17.10 5.52 8.94
C GLU A 317 -16.37 6.84 9.16
N ILE A 318 -15.64 6.92 10.28
CA ILE A 318 -14.80 8.07 10.62
C ILE A 318 -13.59 8.05 9.68
N ILE A 319 -13.47 9.08 8.84
CA ILE A 319 -12.31 9.34 7.99
C ILE A 319 -11.11 9.72 8.87
N ARG A 320 -11.31 10.70 9.76
CA ARG A 320 -10.32 11.19 10.73
C ARG A 320 -10.96 12.14 11.75
N GLU A 321 -10.20 12.43 12.81
CA GLU A 321 -10.43 13.59 13.67
C GLU A 321 -9.97 14.88 12.97
N VAL A 322 -10.78 15.92 13.06
CA VAL A 322 -10.45 17.29 12.61
C VAL A 322 -10.06 18.13 13.81
N ARG A 323 -8.97 18.89 13.69
CA ARG A 323 -8.40 19.66 14.81
C ARG A 323 -8.73 21.15 14.72
N PRO A 324 -8.83 21.84 15.87
CA PRO A 324 -8.99 23.30 15.88
C PRO A 324 -7.91 24.00 15.05
N GLY A 325 -8.32 24.93 14.20
CA GLY A 325 -7.45 25.70 13.31
C GLY A 325 -7.19 25.07 11.94
N GLU A 326 -7.61 23.82 11.71
CA GLU A 326 -7.51 23.20 10.38
C GLU A 326 -8.43 23.90 9.37
N SER A 327 -7.97 24.01 8.12
CA SER A 327 -8.74 24.61 7.03
C SER A 327 -9.32 23.51 6.13
N LEU A 328 -10.64 23.42 6.08
CA LEU A 328 -11.39 22.46 5.26
C LEU A 328 -12.10 23.17 4.11
N TRP A 329 -12.14 22.56 2.94
CA TRP A 329 -12.82 23.14 1.77
C TRP A 329 -14.28 22.68 1.74
N VAL A 330 -15.21 23.53 2.18
CA VAL A 330 -16.65 23.23 2.17
C VAL A 330 -17.19 23.25 0.75
N VAL A 331 -17.81 22.17 0.30
CA VAL A 331 -18.48 22.08 -1.00
C VAL A 331 -19.86 22.75 -0.93
N LYS A 332 -20.09 23.80 -1.73
CA LYS A 332 -21.34 24.56 -1.71
C LYS A 332 -22.56 23.70 -2.03
N GLY A 333 -23.63 23.87 -1.25
CA GLY A 333 -24.96 23.28 -1.52
C GLY A 333 -25.13 21.84 -1.07
N SER A 334 -24.16 21.27 -0.34
CA SER A 334 -24.21 19.90 0.16
C SER A 334 -24.26 19.91 1.69
N LEU A 335 -25.46 20.18 2.23
CA LEU A 335 -25.77 20.11 3.65
C LEU A 335 -26.75 18.96 3.87
N ARG A 336 -26.48 18.11 4.85
CA ARG A 336 -27.34 16.98 5.20
C ARG A 336 -27.37 16.79 6.71
N ASP A 337 -28.57 16.85 7.29
CA ASP A 337 -28.80 16.51 8.70
C ASP A 337 -27.85 17.23 9.69
N GLY A 338 -27.49 18.49 9.39
CA GLY A 338 -26.55 19.28 10.20
C GLY A 338 -25.06 19.08 9.88
N PHE A 339 -24.74 18.27 8.87
CA PHE A 339 -23.39 18.06 8.36
C PHE A 339 -23.17 18.75 7.02
N VAL A 340 -21.96 19.28 6.85
CA VAL A 340 -21.49 19.94 5.64
C VAL A 340 -20.50 19.03 4.93
N THR A 341 -20.65 18.89 3.62
CA THR A 341 -19.66 18.20 2.80
C THR A 341 -18.39 19.04 2.70
N VAL A 342 -17.27 18.46 3.13
CA VAL A 342 -15.92 19.02 3.02
C VAL A 342 -15.09 18.19 2.06
N LEU A 343 -14.21 18.87 1.33
CA LEU A 343 -13.21 18.27 0.47
C LEU A 343 -11.84 18.42 1.14
N GLU A 344 -11.17 17.31 1.36
CA GLU A 344 -9.82 17.29 1.93
C GLU A 344 -8.98 16.21 1.27
N ASP A 345 -7.77 16.55 0.84
CA ASP A 345 -6.86 15.64 0.13
C ASP A 345 -7.52 14.86 -1.02
N SER A 346 -8.51 15.50 -1.67
CA SER A 346 -9.35 14.95 -2.74
C SER A 346 -10.37 13.89 -2.33
N GLU A 347 -10.67 13.79 -1.05
CA GLU A 347 -11.76 13.00 -0.50
C GLU A 347 -12.91 13.90 -0.08
N LEU A 348 -14.13 13.53 -0.47
CA LEU A 348 -15.34 14.10 0.11
C LEU A 348 -15.60 13.43 1.45
N GLY A 349 -15.90 14.22 2.46
CA GLY A 349 -16.45 13.75 3.72
C GLY A 349 -17.40 14.77 4.31
N TYR A 350 -17.90 14.49 5.49
CA TYR A 350 -18.92 15.26 6.16
C TYR A 350 -18.43 15.62 7.55
N VAL A 351 -18.57 16.89 7.91
CA VAL A 351 -18.24 17.40 9.24
C VAL A 351 -19.47 18.14 9.75
N GLU A 352 -19.76 18.09 11.04
CA GLU A 352 -20.86 18.87 11.60
C GLU A 352 -20.69 20.35 11.29
N GLU A 353 -21.75 21.01 10.83
CA GLU A 353 -21.73 22.44 10.49
C GLU A 353 -21.30 23.30 11.69
N SER A 354 -21.69 22.87 12.89
CA SER A 354 -21.36 23.47 14.18
C SER A 354 -19.84 23.62 14.40
N LEU A 355 -19.03 22.71 13.83
CA LEU A 355 -17.59 22.68 13.97
C LEU A 355 -16.89 23.72 13.08
N LEU A 356 -17.59 24.32 12.11
CA LEU A 356 -16.97 25.17 11.10
C LEU A 356 -17.20 26.67 11.36
N ALA A 357 -16.17 27.47 11.12
CA ALA A 357 -16.22 28.93 11.04
C ALA A 357 -15.91 29.38 9.61
N PRO A 358 -16.47 30.51 9.15
CA PRO A 358 -15.84 31.25 8.06
C PRO A 358 -14.38 31.53 8.43
N ILE A 359 -13.45 31.44 7.47
CA ILE A 359 -12.10 31.99 7.70
C ILE A 359 -12.30 33.48 7.99
N GLU A 360 -12.01 33.91 9.22
CA GLU A 360 -11.89 35.33 9.51
C GLU A 360 -10.87 35.87 8.54
N ALA A 361 -11.30 36.79 7.67
CA ALA A 361 -10.39 37.47 6.77
C ALA A 361 -9.26 38.00 7.64
N SER A 362 -8.04 37.46 7.45
CA SER A 362 -6.86 38.00 8.12
C SER A 362 -6.96 39.51 7.96
N PRO A 363 -6.92 40.31 9.04
CA PRO A 363 -6.93 41.75 8.90
C PRO A 363 -5.82 42.06 7.89
N ALA A 364 -6.20 42.76 6.82
CA ALA A 364 -5.28 43.15 5.78
C ALA A 364 -4.00 43.62 6.47
N ARG A 365 -2.83 43.20 5.97
CA ARG A 365 -1.56 43.81 6.34
C ARG A 365 -1.55 45.26 5.86
N ASP A 366 -2.37 46.09 6.48
CA ASP A 366 -2.25 47.53 6.49
C ASP A 366 -1.25 47.86 7.59
N ALA A 367 0.03 47.85 7.20
CA ALA A 367 1.17 48.56 7.79
C ALA A 367 2.46 47.72 7.70
N GLN A 368 3.19 47.86 6.59
CA GLN A 368 4.54 48.43 6.59
C GLN A 368 4.98 48.79 5.18
#